data_AF-A0A524CP32-F1
#
_entry.id   AF-A0A524CP32-F1
#
_cell.length_a   1.000
_cell.length_b   1.000
_cell.length_c   1.000
_cell.angle_alpha   90.00
_cell.angle_beta   90.00
_cell.angle_gamma   90.00
#
_symmetry.space_group_name_H-M   'P 1'
#
loop_
_entity.id
_entity.type
_entity.pdbx_description
1 polymer ?
#
loop_
_entity_poly.entity_id
_entity_poly.type
_entity_poly.pdbx_seq_one_letter_code
_entity_poly.pdbx_strand_id
1 'polypeptide(L)' 'MNKKITLLKEVGEKYQKGIVSLAEAATLEKVSIYRIREYVEREKIQAPSLTDAEMEEELKRSKQLFENIR' A
#
# COMPACT_ATOMS: atom_id res chain seq x y z
N MET A 1 -10.25 -20.08 11.23
CA MET A 1 -9.51 -18.80 11.07
C MET A 1 -10.49 -17.72 10.64
N ASN A 2 -10.41 -16.51 11.21
CA ASN A 2 -11.40 -15.44 10.99
C ASN A 2 -11.14 -14.73 9.64
N LYS A 3 -12.16 -14.58 8.78
CA LYS A 3 -12.02 -14.10 7.38
C LYS A 3 -11.32 -12.74 7.26
N LYS A 4 -11.48 -11.85 8.26
CA LYS A 4 -10.81 -10.55 8.33
C LYS A 4 -9.30 -10.62 8.57
N ILE A 5 -8.83 -11.67 9.27
CA ILE A 5 -7.39 -11.85 9.55
C ILE A 5 -6.67 -12.27 8.27
N THR A 6 -7.32 -13.09 7.44
CA THR A 6 -6.76 -13.54 6.15
C THR A 6 -6.59 -12.37 5.17
N LEU A 7 -7.57 -11.46 5.07
CA LEU A 7 -7.49 -10.31 4.17
C LEU A 7 -6.33 -9.35 4.52
N LEU A 8 -6.18 -9.00 5.80
CA LEU A 8 -5.08 -8.13 6.23
C LEU A 8 -3.70 -8.76 5.94
N LYS A 9 -3.60 -10.08 6.08
CA LYS A 9 -2.36 -10.81 5.75
C LYS A 9 -2.02 -10.71 4.26
N GLU A 10 -2.97 -10.98 3.37
CA GLU A 10 -2.76 -10.87 1.92
C GLU A 10 -2.36 -9.45 1.50
N VAL A 11 -2.98 -8.44 2.11
CA VAL A 11 -2.65 -7.04 1.87
C VAL A 11 -1.27 -6.68 2.41
N GLY A 12 -0.91 -7.17 3.60
CA GLY A 12 0.43 -7.02 4.14
C GLY A 12 1.50 -7.60 3.22
N GLU A 13 1.26 -8.79 2.65
CA GLU A 13 2.18 -9.42 1.71
C GLU A 13 2.32 -8.63 0.39
N LYS A 14 1.22 -8.06 -0.13
CA LYS A 14 1.27 -7.20 -1.33
C LYS A 14 1.99 -5.88 -1.05
N TYR A 15 1.74 -5.27 0.11
CA TYR A 15 2.42 -4.07 0.56
C TYR A 15 3.92 -4.32 0.74
N GLN A 16 4.30 -5.44 1.37
CA GLN A 16 5.71 -5.84 1.53
C GLN A 16 6.45 -6.00 0.20
N LYS A 17 5.72 -6.38 -0.86
CA LYS A 17 6.27 -6.53 -2.21
C LYS A 17 6.24 -5.23 -3.02
N GLY A 18 5.72 -4.14 -2.45
CA GLY A 18 5.53 -2.87 -3.17
C GLY A 18 4.47 -2.95 -4.27
N ILE A 19 3.61 -3.98 -4.29
CA ILE A 19 2.57 -4.17 -5.31
C ILE A 19 1.41 -3.19 -5.11
N VAL A 20 1.16 -2.81 -3.85
CA VAL A 20 0.13 -1.83 -3.48
C VAL A 20 0.67 -0.88 -2.43
N SER A 21 0.27 0.38 -2.50
CA SER A 21 0.43 1.36 -1.44
C SER A 21 -0.51 1.10 -0.27
N LEU A 22 -0.26 1.73 0.88
CA LEU A 22 -1.18 1.70 2.04
C LEU A 22 -2.57 2.26 1.71
N ALA A 23 -2.64 3.23 0.80
CA ALA A 23 -3.89 3.86 0.39
C ALA A 23 -4.73 2.93 -0.50
N GLU A 24 -4.09 2.26 -1.46
CA GLU A 24 -4.73 1.26 -2.30
C GLU A 24 -5.19 0.06 -1.46
N ALA A 25 -4.34 -0.40 -0.55
CA ALA A 25 -4.68 -1.43 0.43
C ALA A 25 -5.94 -1.08 1.24
N ALA A 26 -6.02 0.14 1.75
CA ALA A 26 -7.18 0.62 2.49
C ALA A 26 -8.47 0.64 1.64
N THR A 27 -8.32 1.04 0.37
CA THR A 27 -9.42 1.10 -0.60
C THR A 27 -9.96 -0.28 -0.95
N LEU A 28 -9.07 -1.24 -1.23
CA LEU A 28 -9.43 -2.63 -1.53
C LEU A 28 -10.18 -3.31 -0.38
N GLU A 29 -9.74 -3.03 0.84
CA GLU A 29 -10.27 -3.63 2.07
C GLU A 29 -11.47 -2.87 2.65
N LYS A 30 -11.81 -1.71 2.09
CA LYS A 30 -12.86 -0.80 2.59
C LYS A 30 -12.67 -0.47 4.08
N VAL A 31 -11.44 -0.23 4.48
CA VAL A 31 -11.07 0.19 5.84
C VAL A 31 -10.32 1.51 5.78
N SER A 32 -10.12 2.15 6.94
CA SER A 32 -9.26 3.34 7.00
C SER A 32 -7.80 2.98 6.75
N ILE A 33 -7.06 3.92 6.15
CA ILE A 33 -5.60 3.78 5.98
C ILE A 33 -4.88 3.55 7.32
N TYR A 34 -5.40 4.13 8.41
CA TYR A 34 -4.87 3.93 9.75
C TYR A 34 -4.97 2.49 10.22
N ARG A 35 -6.02 1.76 9.81
CA ARG A 35 -6.17 0.34 10.16
C ARG A 35 -5.14 -0.53 9.46
N ILE A 36 -4.81 -0.21 8.20
CA ILE A 36 -3.74 -0.88 7.47
C ILE A 36 -2.37 -0.53 8.09
N ARG A 37 -2.14 0.75 8.42
CA ARG A 37 -0.92 1.21 9.09
C ARG A 37 -0.67 0.48 10.40
N GLU A 38 -1.67 0.41 11.28
CA GLU A 38 -1.59 -0.29 12.57
C GLU A 38 -1.23 -1.78 12.37
N TYR A 39 -1.79 -2.42 11.34
CA TYR A 39 -1.48 -3.80 11.00
C TYR A 39 -0.01 -3.96 10.59
N VAL A 40 0.48 -3.18 9.61
CA VAL A 40 1.85 -3.33 9.11
C VAL A 40 2.90 -2.95 10.16
N GLU A 41 2.60 -1.98 11.04
CA GLU A 41 3.48 -1.63 12.16
C GLU A 41 3.57 -2.76 13.19
N ARG A 42 2.42 -3.31 13.61
CA ARG A 42 2.38 -4.41 14.59
C ARG A 42 3.10 -5.66 14.08
N GLU A 43 2.89 -6.00 12.81
CA GLU A 43 3.49 -7.17 12.17
C GLU A 43 4.90 -6.90 11.62
N LYS A 44 5.43 -5.67 11.79
CA LYS A 44 6.76 -5.21 11.31
C LYS A 44 6.98 -5.43 9.81
N ILE A 45 5.93 -5.21 9.02
CA ILE A 45 5.96 -5.33 7.56
C ILE A 45 6.49 -4.03 6.96
N GLN A 46 7.58 -4.12 6.23
CA GLN A 46 8.16 -2.99 5.50
C GLN A 46 8.04 -3.21 3.99
N ALA A 47 7.64 -2.16 3.29
CA ALA A 47 7.71 -2.10 1.84
C ALA A 47 9.20 -2.05 1.40
N PRO A 48 9.52 -2.49 0.17
CA PRO A 48 10.88 -2.41 -0.31
C PRO A 48 11.26 -0.94 -0.49
N SER A 49 12.52 -0.61 -0.16
CA SER A 49 13.08 0.70 -0.46
C SER A 49 13.12 0.86 -1.97
N LEU A 50 12.54 1.96 -2.48
CA LEU A 50 12.69 2.32 -3.88
C LEU A 50 14.13 2.78 -4.13
N THR A 51 14.68 2.39 -5.28
CA THR A 51 15.84 3.08 -5.83
C THR A 51 15.46 4.48 -6.29
N ASP A 52 16.44 5.36 -6.49
CA ASP A 52 16.20 6.73 -6.97
C ASP A 52 15.42 6.75 -8.30
N ALA A 53 15.73 5.80 -9.20
CA ALA A 53 15.07 5.67 -10.49
C ALA A 53 13.59 5.28 -10.36
N GLU A 54 13.28 4.30 -9.50
CA GLU A 54 11.91 3.85 -9.24
C GLU A 54 11.10 4.94 -8.53
N MET A 55 11.73 5.68 -7.60
CA MET A 55 11.11 6.82 -6.94
C MET A 55 10.74 7.93 -7.93
N GLU A 56 11.60 8.23 -8.90
CA GLU A 56 11.32 9.23 -9.92
C GLU A 56 10.19 8.79 -10.87
N GLU A 57 10.11 7.50 -11.21
CA GLU A 57 9.02 6.96 -12.02
C GLU A 57 7.66 7.05 -11.31
N GLU A 58 7.61 6.71 -10.02
CA GLU A 58 6.40 6.82 -9.20
C GLU A 58 5.92 8.28 -9.05
N LEU A 59 6.85 9.23 -8.90
CA LEU A 59 6.53 10.66 -8.89
C LEU A 59 5.96 11.13 -10.23
N LYS A 60 6.50 10.66 -11.35
CA LYS A 60 5.97 10.96 -12.70
C LYS A 60 4.55 10.42 -12.89
N ARG A 61 4.31 9.16 -12.51
CA ARG A 61 2.97 8.54 -12.56
C ARG A 61 1.96 9.27 -11.67
N SER A 62 2.36 9.61 -10.45
CA SER A 62 1.52 10.38 -9.52
C SER A 62 1.13 11.73 -10.11
N LYS A 63 2.07 12.44 -10.73
CA LYS A 63 1.80 13.73 -11.39
C LYS A 63 0.80 13.60 -12.53
N GLN A 64 0.94 12.57 -13.37
CA GLN A 64 -0.02 12.29 -14.46
C GLN A 64 -1.43 11.98 -13.93
N LEU A 65 -1.53 11.21 -12.84
CA LEU A 65 -2.82 10.93 -12.18
C LEU A 65 -3.50 12.23 -11.71
N PHE A 66 -2.76 13.15 -11.09
CA PHE A 66 -3.30 14.45 -10.69
C PHE A 66 -3.74 15.31 -11.88
N GLU A 67 -2.99 15.31 -12.97
CA GLU A 67 -3.36 16.03 -14.20
C GLU A 67 -4.63 15.47 -14.84
N ASN A 68 -4.84 14.15 -14.78
CA ASN A 68 -6.01 13.48 -15.36
C ASN A 68 -7.29 13.56 -14.50
N ILE A 69 -7.17 13.97 -13.23
CA ILE A 69 -8.33 14.21 -12.35
C ILE A 69 -8.91 15.62 -12.56
N ARG A 70 -8.20 16.49 -13.29
CA ARG A 70 -8.59 17.88 -13.55
C ARG A 70 -9.48 18.03 -14.78
#